data_AF-A0AB35JMC0-F1
#
_entry.id   AF-A0AB35JMC0-F1
#
_cell.length_a   1.000
_cell.length_b   1.000
_cell.length_c   1.000
_cell.angle_alpha   90.00
_cell.angle_beta   90.00
_cell.angle_gamma   90.00
#
_symmetry.space_group_name_H-M   'P 1'
#
loop_
_entity.id
_entity.type
_entity.pdbx_description
1 polymer ?
#
loop_
_entity_poly.entity_id
_entity_poly.type
_entity_poly.pdbx_seq_one_letter_code
_entity_poly.pdbx_strand_id
1 'polypeptide(L)'
;MTWLMLASACLLTCLGQIAQKCAVQDWRGAFPGAFAALRSMWLWLALACLGSGLLVWLLVLQRLDVGIAYPMLGVNFVLITLAGRYVFDEPVDAQHWLGIALILVGVFQLGRQA
;
A
#
# COMPACT_ATOMS: atom_id res chain seq x y z
N MET A 1 0.80 20.17 -5.47
CA MET A 1 0.34 19.20 -6.49
C MET A 1 0.96 17.81 -6.28
N THR A 2 2.28 17.69 -6.13
CA THR A 2 2.96 16.39 -5.98
C THR A 2 2.57 15.61 -4.71
N TRP A 3 2.32 16.30 -3.59
CA TRP A 3 1.80 15.68 -2.36
C TRP A 3 0.43 15.03 -2.52
N LEU A 4 -0.44 15.59 -3.38
CA LEU A 4 -1.75 15.00 -3.69
C LEU A 4 -1.62 13.73 -4.54
N MET A 5 -0.65 13.71 -5.48
CA MET A 5 -0.34 12.51 -6.26
C MET A 5 0.24 11.39 -5.38
N LEU A 6 1.03 11.75 -4.38
CA LEU A 6 1.53 10.82 -3.38
C LEU A 6 0.40 10.24 -2.53
N ALA A 7 -0.49 11.09 -2.01
CA ALA A 7 -1.65 10.65 -1.24
C ALA A 7 -2.58 9.74 -2.07
N SER A 8 -2.85 10.09 -3.33
CA SER A 8 -3.69 9.25 -4.20
C SER A 8 -3.02 7.92 -4.55
N ALA A 9 -1.71 7.90 -4.81
CA ALA A 9 -0.95 6.65 -5.01
C ALA A 9 -1.00 5.76 -3.77
N CYS A 10 -0.85 6.33 -2.57
CA CYS A 10 -0.94 5.60 -1.31
C CYS A 10 -2.33 5.00 -1.10
N LEU A 11 -3.39 5.78 -1.34
CA LEU A 11 -4.78 5.30 -1.24
C LEU A 11 -5.07 4.19 -2.26
N LEU A 12 -4.65 4.37 -3.52
CA LEU A 12 -4.82 3.37 -4.58
C LEU A 12 -4.10 2.06 -4.25
N THR A 13 -2.87 2.14 -3.72
CA THR A 13 -2.12 0.96 -3.32
C THR A 13 -2.70 0.28 -2.08
N CYS A 14 -3.18 1.04 -1.09
CA CYS A 14 -3.91 0.49 0.05
C CYS A 14 -5.18 -0.27 -0.40
N LEU A 15 -6.00 0.37 -1.25
CA LEU A 15 -7.21 -0.26 -1.80
C LEU A 15 -6.89 -1.52 -2.62
N GLY A 16 -5.82 -1.47 -3.41
CA GLY A 16 -5.32 -2.62 -4.16
C GLY A 16 -4.94 -3.79 -3.26
N GLN A 17 -4.17 -3.54 -2.18
CA GLN A 17 -3.75 -4.58 -1.25
C GLN A 17 -4.91 -5.16 -0.43
N ILE A 18 -5.87 -4.33 -0.03
CA ILE A 18 -7.12 -4.81 0.60
C ILE A 18 -7.86 -5.74 -0.37
N ALA A 19 -8.05 -5.32 -1.62
CA ALA A 19 -8.74 -6.13 -2.63
C ALA A 19 -8.00 -7.46 -2.92
N GLN A 20 -6.65 -7.46 -2.94
CA GLN A 20 -5.86 -8.69 -3.07
C GLN A 20 -6.13 -9.65 -1.92
N LYS A 21 -6.14 -9.12 -0.70
CA LYS A 21 -6.35 -9.96 0.49
C LYS A 21 -7.78 -10.50 0.56
N CYS A 22 -8.78 -9.72 0.16
CA CYS A 22 -10.14 -10.23 -0.04
C CYS A 22 -10.19 -11.34 -1.10
N ALA A 23 -9.48 -11.18 -2.23
CA ALA A 23 -9.41 -12.21 -3.27
C ALA A 23 -8.77 -13.51 -2.77
N VAL A 24 -7.71 -13.42 -1.97
CA VAL A 24 -7.02 -14.59 -1.38
C VAL A 24 -7.86 -15.25 -0.28
N GLN A 25 -8.62 -14.49 0.51
CA GLN A 25 -9.56 -15.05 1.48
C GLN A 25 -10.66 -15.87 0.79
N ASP A 26 -11.13 -15.41 -0.37
CA ASP A 26 -12.10 -16.13 -1.20
C ASP A 26 -11.54 -17.48 -1.70
N TRP A 27 -10.21 -17.60 -1.83
CA TRP A 27 -9.53 -18.83 -2.23
C TRP A 27 -9.43 -19.87 -1.11
N ARG A 28 -9.92 -19.59 0.11
CA ARG A 28 -9.96 -20.53 1.26
C ARG A 28 -8.65 -21.30 1.51
N GLY A 29 -7.51 -20.69 1.24
CA GLY A 29 -6.18 -21.27 1.48
C GLY A 29 -5.65 -22.24 0.41
N ALA A 30 -6.38 -22.47 -0.69
CA ALA A 30 -5.90 -23.28 -1.82
C ALA A 30 -6.08 -22.51 -3.14
N PHE A 31 -5.03 -22.44 -3.97
CA PHE A 31 -5.12 -21.75 -5.25
C PHE A 31 -6.16 -22.45 -6.16
N PRO A 32 -7.27 -21.79 -6.53
CA PRO A 32 -8.38 -22.44 -7.24
C PRO A 32 -8.09 -22.70 -8.73
N GLY A 33 -6.87 -22.39 -9.19
CA GLY A 33 -6.45 -22.44 -10.59
C GLY A 33 -6.59 -21.10 -11.30
N ALA A 34 -5.77 -20.87 -12.34
CA ALA A 34 -5.72 -19.59 -13.05
C ALA A 34 -7.10 -19.17 -13.58
N PHE A 35 -7.86 -20.09 -14.18
CA PHE A 35 -9.19 -19.80 -14.72
C PHE A 35 -10.22 -19.35 -13.66
N ALA A 36 -10.18 -19.93 -12.47
CA ALA A 36 -11.08 -19.56 -11.37
C ALA A 36 -10.64 -18.23 -10.73
N ALA A 37 -9.33 -18.01 -10.59
CA ALA A 37 -8.78 -16.74 -10.11
C ALA A 37 -9.15 -15.57 -11.02
N LEU A 38 -9.10 -15.76 -12.36
CA LEU A 38 -9.52 -14.75 -13.34
C LEU A 38 -11.02 -14.41 -13.30
N ARG A 39 -11.86 -15.25 -12.69
CA ARG A 39 -13.29 -15.01 -12.53
C ARG A 39 -13.62 -14.18 -11.29
N SER A 40 -12.66 -13.98 -10.39
CA SER A 40 -12.86 -13.17 -9.19
C SER A 40 -12.86 -11.67 -9.52
N MET A 41 -13.98 -11.00 -9.23
CA MET A 41 -14.12 -9.54 -9.36
C MET A 41 -13.07 -8.80 -8.53
N TRP A 42 -12.75 -9.33 -7.34
CA TRP A 42 -11.77 -8.73 -6.42
C TRP A 42 -10.35 -8.73 -6.98
N LEU A 43 -9.98 -9.76 -7.75
CA LEU A 43 -8.68 -9.83 -8.41
C LEU A 43 -8.52 -8.74 -9.49
N TRP A 44 -9.58 -8.50 -10.28
CA TRP A 44 -9.59 -7.43 -11.26
C TRP A 44 -9.56 -6.04 -10.62
N LEU A 45 -10.30 -5.84 -9.53
CA LEU A 45 -10.29 -4.60 -8.78
C LEU A 45 -8.90 -4.32 -8.18
N ALA A 46 -8.26 -5.35 -7.63
CA ALA A 46 -6.88 -5.28 -7.14
C ALA A 46 -5.89 -4.91 -8.25
N LEU A 47 -5.99 -5.57 -9.42
CA LEU A 47 -5.17 -5.29 -10.59
C LEU A 47 -5.37 -3.85 -11.09
N ALA A 48 -6.60 -3.37 -11.17
CA ALA A 48 -6.91 -2.02 -11.61
C ALA A 48 -6.38 -0.96 -10.63
N CYS A 49 -6.56 -1.16 -9.32
CA CYS A 49 -6.04 -0.26 -8.28
C CYS A 49 -4.52 -0.25 -8.23
N LEU A 50 -3.86 -1.42 -8.31
CA LEU A 50 -2.40 -1.50 -8.31
C LEU A 50 -1.81 -0.95 -9.61
N GLY A 51 -2.42 -1.26 -10.75
CA GLY A 51 -1.98 -0.74 -12.05
C GLY A 51 -2.08 0.78 -12.12
N SER A 52 -3.20 1.35 -11.68
CA SER A 52 -3.34 2.82 -11.60
C SER A 52 -2.44 3.43 -10.53
N GLY A 53 -2.26 2.79 -9.37
CA GLY A 53 -1.31 3.18 -8.35
C GLY A 53 0.13 3.23 -8.87
N LEU A 54 0.54 2.26 -9.68
CA LEU A 54 1.84 2.22 -10.34
C LEU A 54 2.01 3.40 -11.32
N LEU A 55 1.00 3.71 -12.12
CA LEU A 55 1.05 4.85 -13.04
C LEU A 55 1.21 6.17 -12.30
N VAL A 56 0.46 6.38 -11.22
CA VAL A 56 0.61 7.58 -10.38
C VAL A 56 1.98 7.60 -9.71
N TRP A 57 2.49 6.45 -9.26
CA TRP A 57 3.82 6.32 -8.65
C TRP A 57 4.95 6.70 -9.62
N LEU A 58 4.85 6.26 -10.89
CA LEU A 58 5.77 6.65 -11.95
C LEU A 58 5.78 8.17 -12.19
N LEU A 59 4.60 8.80 -12.18
CA LEU A 59 4.49 10.27 -12.29
C LEU A 59 5.09 11.01 -11.09
N VAL A 60 4.97 10.44 -9.88
CA VAL A 60 5.60 10.97 -8.67
C VAL A 60 7.12 10.90 -8.80
N LEU A 61 7.67 9.76 -9.23
CA LEU A 61 9.12 9.59 -9.43
C LEU A 61 9.70 10.50 -10.52
N GLN A 62 8.89 10.92 -11.50
CA GLN A 62 9.33 11.93 -12.48
C GLN A 62 9.43 13.35 -11.90
N ARG A 63 8.78 13.62 -10.76
CA ARG A 63 8.66 14.98 -10.19
C ARG A 63 9.36 15.15 -8.84
N LEU A 64 9.69 14.06 -8.16
CA LEU A 64 10.36 14.04 -6.86
C LEU A 64 11.64 13.24 -6.96
N ASP A 65 12.71 13.80 -6.41
CA ASP A 65 13.96 13.08 -6.25
C ASP A 65 13.77 11.87 -5.35
N VAL A 66 14.52 10.83 -5.68
CA VAL A 66 14.48 9.52 -5.02
C VAL A 66 14.69 9.65 -3.51
N GLY A 67 15.50 10.62 -3.07
CA GLY A 67 15.75 10.92 -1.65
C GLY A 67 14.51 11.34 -0.84
N ILE A 68 13.48 11.91 -1.47
CA ILE A 68 12.21 12.31 -0.81
C ILE A 68 11.10 11.28 -1.07
N ALA A 69 11.14 10.61 -2.23
CA ALA A 69 10.16 9.58 -2.59
C ALA A 69 10.23 8.33 -1.68
N TYR A 70 11.43 7.88 -1.31
CA TYR A 70 11.59 6.71 -0.44
C TYR A 70 11.08 6.93 1.01
N PRO A 71 11.34 8.08 1.67
CA PRO A 71 10.70 8.39 2.95
C PRO A 71 9.16 8.35 2.87
N MET A 72 8.60 8.86 1.78
CA MET A 72 7.15 8.84 1.55
C MET A 72 6.58 7.42 1.43
N LEU A 73 7.34 6.45 0.90
CA LEU A 73 6.95 5.03 0.93
C LEU A 73 6.82 4.49 2.35
N GLY A 74 7.65 4.97 3.28
CA GLY A 74 7.53 4.61 4.70
C GLY A 74 6.17 4.97 5.28
N VAL A 75 5.64 6.15 4.93
CA VAL A 75 4.29 6.58 5.32
C VAL A 75 3.21 5.71 4.68
N ASN A 76 3.39 5.36 3.40
CA ASN A 76 2.48 4.43 2.71
C ASN A 76 2.42 3.08 3.43
N PHE A 77 3.57 2.54 3.84
CA PHE A 77 3.65 1.28 4.58
C PHE A 77 2.87 1.33 5.90
N VAL A 78 2.97 2.44 6.63
CA VAL A 78 2.20 2.66 7.87
C VAL A 78 0.70 2.71 7.59
N LEU A 79 0.28 3.43 6.54
CA LEU A 79 -1.12 3.49 6.08
C LEU A 79 -1.67 2.12 5.70
N ILE A 80 -0.91 1.35 4.92
CA ILE A 80 -1.25 -0.03 4.54
C ILE A 80 -1.44 -0.91 5.78
N THR A 81 -0.51 -0.81 6.75
CA THR A 81 -0.55 -1.64 7.96
C THR A 81 -1.75 -1.28 8.83
N LEU A 82 -2.07 0.02 8.97
CA LEU A 82 -3.25 0.50 9.66
C LEU A 82 -4.55 0.07 8.96
N ALA A 83 -4.61 0.21 7.65
CA ALA A 83 -5.76 -0.22 6.86
C ALA A 83 -5.95 -1.73 6.94
N GLY A 84 -4.86 -2.50 6.92
CA GLY A 84 -4.86 -3.95 7.13
C GLY A 84 -5.44 -4.33 8.49
N ARG A 85 -5.02 -3.65 9.57
CA ARG A 85 -5.57 -3.85 10.90
C ARG A 85 -7.06 -3.50 11.00
N TYR A 86 -7.47 -2.35 10.47
CA TYR A 86 -8.86 -1.91 10.57
C TYR A 86 -9.82 -2.73 9.71
N VAL A 87 -9.38 -3.20 8.53
CA VAL A 87 -10.25 -3.92 7.59
C VAL A 87 -10.29 -5.42 7.86
N PHE A 88 -9.18 -6.01 8.33
CA PHE A 88 -9.05 -7.46 8.51
C PHE A 88 -8.95 -7.89 9.98
N ASP A 89 -9.03 -6.94 10.92
CA ASP A 89 -8.89 -7.16 12.38
C ASP A 89 -7.63 -7.95 12.76
N GLU A 90 -6.57 -7.85 11.96
CA GLU A 90 -5.34 -8.60 12.22
C GLU A 90 -4.69 -8.13 13.53
N PRO A 91 -4.26 -9.06 14.41
CA PRO A 91 -3.54 -8.70 15.61
C PRO A 91 -2.20 -8.10 15.21
N VAL A 92 -2.09 -6.78 15.38
CA VAL A 92 -0.84 -6.06 15.21
C VAL A 92 -0.18 -6.00 16.57
N ASP A 93 0.93 -6.71 16.69
CA ASP A 93 1.69 -6.81 17.92
C ASP A 93 2.28 -5.46 18.35
N ALA A 94 2.56 -5.28 19.64
CA ALA A 94 3.15 -4.05 20.16
C ALA A 94 4.53 -3.75 19.53
N GLN A 95 5.26 -4.79 19.13
CA GLN A 95 6.52 -4.67 18.40
C GLN A 95 6.34 -4.08 16.99
N HIS A 96 5.23 -4.36 16.31
CA HIS A 96 4.92 -3.76 15.01
C HIS A 96 4.63 -2.27 15.13
N TRP A 97 3.94 -1.85 16.20
CA TRP A 97 3.72 -0.44 16.51
C TRP A 97 5.03 0.30 16.79
N LEU A 98 5.98 -0.35 17.49
CA LEU A 98 7.32 0.19 17.71
C LEU A 98 8.09 0.38 16.39
N GLY A 99 8.00 -0.59 15.48
CA GLY A 99 8.58 -0.49 14.14
C GLY A 99 7.97 0.65 13.31
N ILE A 100 6.63 0.80 13.34
CA ILE A 100 5.92 1.93 12.71
C ILE A 100 6.41 3.27 13.25
N ALA A 101 6.54 3.39 14.57
CA ALA A 101 7.04 4.61 15.21
C ALA A 101 8.47 4.95 14.77
N LEU A 102 9.35 3.95 14.69
CA LEU A 102 10.72 4.09 14.19
C LEU A 102 10.76 4.55 12.73
N ILE A 103 9.91 3.99 11.86
CA ILE A 103 9.79 4.41 10.46
C ILE A 103 9.32 5.87 10.39
N LEU A 104 8.29 6.24 11.15
CA LEU A 104 7.77 7.62 11.18
C LEU A 104 8.84 8.63 11.63
N VAL A 105 9.63 8.28 12.65
CA VAL A 105 10.75 9.12 13.11
C VAL A 105 11.80 9.26 12.00
N GLY A 106 12.18 8.16 11.34
CA GLY A 106 13.11 8.19 10.21
C GLY A 106 12.62 9.08 9.06
N VAL A 107 11.35 8.96 8.70
CA VAL A 107 10.72 9.80 7.67
C VAL A 107 10.71 11.27 8.10
N PHE A 108 10.39 11.57 9.36
CA PHE A 108 10.38 12.94 9.86
C PHE A 108 11.79 13.57 9.82
N GLN A 109 12.82 12.83 10.18
CA GLN A 109 14.21 13.30 10.08
C GLN A 109 14.61 13.60 8.63
N LEU A 110 14.26 12.73 7.69
CA LEU A 110 14.54 12.89 6.26
C LEU A 110 13.74 14.04 5.64
N GLY A 111 12.46 14.17 5.98
CA GLY A 111 11.61 15.27 5.53
C GLY A 111 12.07 16.64 6.06
N ARG A 112 12.85 16.67 7.15
CA ARG A 112 13.47 17.89 7.66
C ARG A 112 14.74 18.30 6.89
N GLN A 113 15.30 17.41 6.08
CA GLN A 113 16.48 17.67 5.23
C GLN A 113 16.12 18.00 3.78
N ALA A 114 14.85 17.83 3.39
CA ALA A 114 14.29 18.22 2.09
C ALA A 114 13.77 19.66 2.13
#